data_AF-A0A9D4B792-F1
#
_entry.id   AF-A0A9D4B792-F1
#
_cell.length_a   1.000
_cell.length_b   1.000
_cell.length_c   1.000
_cell.angle_alpha   90.00
_cell.angle_beta   90.00
_cell.angle_gamma   90.00
#
_symmetry.space_group_name_H-M   'P 1'
#
loop_
_entity.id
_entity.type
_entity.pdbx_description
1 polymer ?
#
loop_
_entity_poly.entity_id
_entity_poly.type
_entity_poly.pdbx_seq_one_letter_code
_entity_poly.pdbx_strand_id
1 'polypeptide(L)'
;EYLIKEGKLSHGAVQMIGDLMNEDAGFHMSFLNSVMEFNIFFHEDGFDEITGGFDQLPQAFYQSMPGVVQLNCTVEKIISKGNKVQVLYCGAHDTCSPSSVMADYVLVTATAKATRLIKFMPPLSSSKTHALRSIHYASATKVALACTEKFWETDGI
;
A
#
# COMPACT_ATOMS: atom_id res chain seq x y z
N GLU A 1 -19.10 -14.60 -5.36
CA GLU A 1 -20.55 -14.91 -5.19
C GLU A 1 -21.49 -14.02 -6.03
N TYR A 2 -21.25 -12.71 -6.09
CA TYR A 2 -22.14 -11.75 -6.78
C TYR A 2 -22.43 -12.11 -8.24
N LEU A 3 -21.39 -12.40 -9.04
CA LEU A 3 -21.54 -12.73 -10.47
C LEU A 3 -22.47 -13.92 -10.74
N ILE A 4 -22.48 -14.90 -9.84
CA ILE A 4 -23.33 -16.10 -9.95
C ILE A 4 -24.74 -15.81 -9.39
N LYS A 5 -24.82 -15.30 -8.16
CA LYS A 5 -26.11 -15.15 -7.44
C LYS A 5 -26.95 -14.01 -7.98
N GLU A 6 -26.34 -12.84 -8.19
CA GLU A 6 -27.02 -11.62 -8.62
C GLU A 6 -26.87 -11.41 -10.13
N GLY A 7 -25.65 -11.58 -10.66
CA GLY A 7 -25.36 -11.45 -12.09
C GLY A 7 -25.91 -12.58 -12.95
N LYS A 8 -26.33 -13.70 -12.34
CA LYS A 8 -26.90 -14.89 -13.01
C LYS A 8 -26.03 -15.42 -14.14
N LEU A 9 -24.71 -15.24 -14.04
CA LEU A 9 -23.76 -15.71 -15.05
C LEU A 9 -23.57 -17.23 -14.94
N SER A 10 -23.33 -17.86 -16.08
CA SER A 10 -22.92 -19.27 -16.11
C SER A 10 -21.53 -19.44 -15.51
N HIS A 11 -21.21 -20.64 -15.02
CA HIS A 11 -19.86 -20.93 -14.50
C HIS A 11 -18.77 -20.67 -15.54
N GLY A 12 -19.02 -20.98 -16.81
CA GLY A 12 -18.06 -20.70 -17.89
C GLY A 12 -17.85 -19.20 -18.11
N ALA A 13 -18.89 -18.38 -17.99
CA ALA A 13 -18.76 -16.92 -18.09
C ALA A 13 -17.98 -16.34 -16.90
N VAL A 14 -18.20 -16.86 -15.68
CA VAL A 14 -17.43 -16.44 -14.50
C VAL A 14 -15.95 -16.81 -14.63
N GLN A 15 -15.66 -18.01 -15.13
CA GLN A 15 -14.28 -18.42 -15.40
C GLN A 15 -13.62 -17.50 -16.43
N MET A 16 -14.30 -17.17 -17.53
CA MET A 16 -13.78 -16.26 -18.55
C MET A 16 -13.46 -14.86 -17.98
N ILE A 17 -14.34 -14.33 -17.11
CA ILE A 17 -14.07 -13.07 -16.40
C ILE A 17 -12.82 -13.20 -15.52
N GLY A 18 -12.71 -14.29 -14.75
CA GLY A 18 -11.56 -14.54 -13.88
C GLY A 18 -10.24 -14.56 -14.65
N ASP A 19 -10.19 -15.34 -15.73
CA ASP A 19 -9.00 -15.59 -16.53
C ASP A 19 -8.57 -14.36 -17.36
N LEU A 20 -9.51 -13.68 -18.01
CA LEU A 20 -9.19 -12.61 -18.97
C LEU A 20 -9.15 -11.22 -18.35
N MET A 21 -9.90 -11.00 -17.26
CA MET A 21 -10.00 -9.69 -16.59
C MET A 21 -9.19 -9.64 -15.28
N ASN A 22 -8.37 -10.66 -15.00
CA ASN A 22 -7.53 -10.75 -13.79
C ASN A 22 -8.33 -10.74 -12.47
N GLU A 23 -9.60 -11.19 -12.50
CA GLU A 23 -10.47 -11.23 -11.32
C GLU A 23 -10.33 -12.53 -10.51
N ASP A 24 -9.74 -13.59 -11.09
CA ASP A 24 -9.72 -14.92 -10.45
C ASP A 24 -9.04 -14.91 -9.07
N ALA A 25 -7.87 -14.27 -8.98
CA ALA A 25 -7.15 -14.10 -7.73
C ALA A 25 -7.94 -13.26 -6.69
N GLY A 26 -8.88 -12.43 -7.14
CA GLY A 26 -9.66 -11.50 -6.33
C GLY A 26 -11.07 -12.00 -5.95
N PHE A 27 -11.56 -13.12 -6.49
CA PHE A 27 -12.96 -13.54 -6.30
C PHE A 27 -13.40 -13.78 -4.85
N HIS A 28 -12.44 -13.98 -3.95
CA HIS A 28 -12.67 -14.16 -2.52
C HIS A 28 -12.71 -12.84 -1.72
N MET A 29 -12.37 -11.72 -2.35
CA MET A 29 -12.41 -10.39 -1.75
C MET A 29 -13.83 -9.80 -1.77
N SER A 30 -14.00 -8.63 -1.14
CA SER A 30 -15.25 -7.89 -1.26
C SER A 30 -15.50 -7.49 -2.71
N PHE A 31 -16.73 -7.70 -3.21
CA PHE A 31 -17.11 -7.30 -4.57
C PHE A 31 -16.93 -5.80 -4.84
N LEU A 32 -16.92 -4.97 -3.78
CA LEU A 32 -16.58 -3.56 -3.91
C LEU A 32 -15.17 -3.33 -4.48
N ASN A 33 -14.23 -4.25 -4.26
CA ASN A 33 -12.90 -4.17 -4.86
C ASN A 33 -12.99 -4.22 -6.39
N SER A 34 -13.65 -5.24 -6.94
CA SER A 34 -13.87 -5.40 -8.38
C SER A 34 -14.63 -4.21 -8.99
N VAL A 35 -15.62 -3.65 -8.28
CA VAL A 35 -16.37 -2.46 -8.77
C VAL A 35 -15.47 -1.23 -8.88
N MET A 36 -14.60 -0.99 -7.90
CA MET A 36 -13.68 0.15 -7.92
C MET A 36 -12.62 -0.02 -9.00
N GLU A 37 -12.08 -1.23 -9.18
CA GLU A 37 -11.13 -1.55 -10.26
C GLU A 37 -11.79 -1.39 -11.63
N PHE A 38 -13.02 -1.91 -11.81
CA PHE A 38 -13.78 -1.74 -13.04
C PHE A 38 -13.97 -0.26 -13.41
N ASN A 39 -14.25 0.59 -12.42
CA ASN A 39 -14.43 2.02 -12.67
C ASN A 39 -13.16 2.67 -13.26
N ILE A 40 -11.97 2.27 -12.79
CA ILE A 40 -10.70 2.81 -13.27
C ILE A 40 -10.34 2.22 -14.64
N PHE A 41 -10.45 0.91 -14.82
CA PHE A 41 -9.95 0.25 -16.04
C PHE A 41 -10.88 0.37 -17.26
N PHE A 42 -12.20 0.55 -17.07
CA PHE A 42 -13.18 0.52 -18.17
C PHE A 42 -13.76 1.90 -18.54
N HIS A 43 -13.51 2.94 -17.74
CA HIS A 43 -14.03 4.29 -18.01
C HIS A 43 -12.94 5.33 -18.30
N GLU A 44 -11.66 4.99 -18.18
CA GLU A 44 -10.55 5.89 -18.52
C GLU A 44 -10.15 5.74 -19.99
N ASP A 45 -9.95 6.87 -20.67
CA ASP A 45 -9.58 6.91 -22.09
C ASP A 45 -8.08 6.61 -22.33
N GLY A 46 -7.28 6.48 -21.25
CA GLY A 46 -5.85 6.17 -21.32
C GLY A 46 -5.17 6.18 -19.95
N PHE A 47 -3.91 5.73 -19.93
CA PHE A 47 -3.05 5.73 -18.75
C PHE A 47 -1.71 6.38 -19.09
N ASP A 48 -1.18 7.14 -18.13
CA ASP A 48 0.12 7.80 -18.25
C ASP A 48 1.17 7.16 -17.33
N GLU A 49 2.44 7.31 -17.72
CA GLU A 49 3.60 6.98 -16.89
C GLU A 49 4.50 8.18 -16.68
N ILE A 50 5.29 8.15 -15.60
CA ILE A 50 6.33 9.15 -15.37
C ILE A 50 7.59 8.72 -16.12
N THR A 51 7.91 9.44 -17.20
CA THR A 51 9.11 9.20 -18.01
C THR A 51 10.36 9.23 -17.13
N GLY A 52 11.12 8.13 -17.12
CA GLY A 52 12.34 7.96 -16.31
C GLY A 52 12.12 7.25 -14.97
N GLY A 53 10.86 6.94 -14.58
CA GLY A 53 10.53 6.15 -13.39
C GLY A 53 9.54 6.84 -12.44
N PHE A 54 8.64 6.05 -11.85
CA PHE A 54 7.63 6.52 -10.89
C PHE A 54 8.22 6.98 -9.54
N ASP A 55 9.45 6.59 -9.22
CA ASP A 55 10.16 7.01 -8.01
C ASP A 55 10.58 8.49 -8.04
N GLN A 56 10.60 9.11 -9.22
CA GLN A 56 10.85 10.55 -9.35
C GLN A 56 9.82 11.40 -8.60
N LEU A 57 8.55 10.98 -8.54
CA LEU A 57 7.51 11.70 -7.81
C LEU A 57 7.83 11.79 -6.29
N PRO A 58 7.99 10.67 -5.56
CA PRO A 58 8.38 10.73 -4.15
C PRO A 58 9.78 11.37 -3.95
N GLN A 59 10.71 11.20 -4.89
CA GLN A 59 12.04 11.82 -4.81
C GLN A 59 11.98 13.35 -4.91
N ALA A 60 11.13 13.90 -5.78
CA ALA A 60 10.92 15.35 -5.89
C ALA A 60 10.37 15.95 -4.58
N PHE A 61 9.42 15.27 -3.94
CA PHE A 61 8.93 15.68 -2.62
C PHE A 61 10.06 15.65 -1.58
N TYR A 62 10.85 14.58 -1.53
CA TYR A 62 12.00 14.47 -0.62
C TYR A 62 12.99 15.64 -0.80
N GLN A 63 13.34 15.96 -2.04
CA GLN A 63 14.26 17.05 -2.36
C GLN A 63 13.69 18.44 -2.01
N SER A 64 12.37 18.62 -2.09
CA SER A 64 11.70 19.88 -1.74
C SER A 64 11.68 20.18 -0.23
N MET A 65 12.02 19.22 0.63
CA MET A 65 11.94 19.32 2.10
C MET A 65 13.31 19.07 2.77
N PRO A 66 14.33 19.91 2.49
CA PRO A 66 15.67 19.71 3.02
C PRO A 66 15.68 19.81 4.55
N GLY A 67 16.32 18.83 5.20
CA GLY A 67 16.46 18.79 6.66
C GLY A 67 15.20 18.35 7.43
N VAL A 68 14.10 18.05 6.74
CA VAL A 68 12.85 17.59 7.39
C VAL A 68 12.80 16.06 7.50
N VAL A 69 13.17 15.36 6.43
CA VAL A 69 13.05 13.89 6.35
C VAL A 69 14.29 13.21 6.94
N GLN A 70 14.07 12.38 7.96
CA GLN A 70 15.11 11.55 8.58
C GLN A 70 14.94 10.09 8.14
N LEU A 71 15.89 9.59 7.35
CA LEU A 71 15.91 8.20 6.90
C LEU A 71 16.57 7.29 7.95
N ASN A 72 16.33 5.99 7.86
CA ASN A 72 16.88 4.97 8.77
C ASN A 72 16.48 5.17 10.24
N CYS A 73 15.32 5.78 10.48
CA CYS A 73 14.75 6.03 11.80
C CYS A 73 13.45 5.25 11.98
N THR A 74 13.53 4.03 12.51
CA THR A 74 12.35 3.19 12.72
C THR A 74 11.63 3.59 14.01
N VAL A 75 10.38 4.04 13.90
CA VAL A 75 9.55 4.38 15.05
C VAL A 75 9.12 3.12 15.80
N GLU A 76 9.36 3.09 17.11
CA GLU A 76 9.01 1.94 17.97
C GLU A 76 7.90 2.26 18.96
N LYS A 77 7.77 3.54 19.36
CA LYS A 77 6.81 3.93 20.40
C LYS A 77 6.30 5.35 20.20
N ILE A 78 5.01 5.53 20.43
CA ILE A 78 4.33 6.83 20.40
C ILE A 78 3.61 7.02 21.73
N ILE A 79 3.95 8.09 22.45
CA ILE A 79 3.39 8.42 23.76
C ILE A 79 2.66 9.75 23.67
N SER A 80 1.35 9.74 23.90
CA SER A 80 0.54 10.95 24.02
C SER A 80 0.45 11.36 25.48
N LYS A 81 0.91 12.57 25.83
CA LYS A 81 0.85 13.11 27.21
C LYS A 81 0.37 14.55 27.20
N GLY A 82 -0.83 14.79 27.72
CA GLY A 82 -1.46 16.11 27.67
C GLY A 82 -1.65 16.58 26.24
N ASN A 83 -1.15 17.77 25.90
CA ASN A 83 -1.29 18.37 24.58
C ASN A 83 -0.11 18.09 23.63
N LYS A 84 0.77 17.14 23.98
CA LYS A 84 1.94 16.79 23.17
C LYS A 84 2.08 15.29 22.96
N VAL A 85 2.78 14.93 21.90
CA VAL A 85 3.14 13.57 21.54
C VAL A 85 4.65 13.44 21.51
N GLN A 86 5.15 12.39 22.16
CA GLN A 86 6.54 11.97 22.10
C GLN A 86 6.65 10.75 21.18
N VAL A 87 7.50 10.84 20.16
CA VAL A 87 7.81 9.74 19.25
C VAL A 87 9.21 9.23 19.56
N LEU A 88 9.34 7.93 19.86
CA LEU A 88 10.62 7.28 20.07
C LEU A 88 10.95 6.41 18.86
N TYR A 89 12.18 6.51 18.39
CA TYR A 89 12.68 5.80 17.22
C TYR A 89 14.13 5.36 17.41
N CYS A 90 14.50 4.30 16.69
CA CYS A 90 15.85 3.75 16.69
C CYS A 90 16.51 3.96 15.33
N GLY A 91 17.78 4.35 15.34
CA GLY A 91 18.61 4.44 14.14
C GLY A 91 19.05 3.04 13.67
N ALA A 92 19.23 2.83 12.37
CA ALA A 92 19.65 1.54 11.81
C ALA A 92 20.97 0.98 12.39
N HIS A 93 21.82 1.81 12.98
CA HIS A 93 23.14 1.44 13.53
C HIS A 93 23.30 1.68 15.03
N ASP A 94 22.31 2.29 15.70
CA ASP A 94 22.39 2.64 17.12
C ASP A 94 21.49 1.73 17.96
N THR A 95 22.11 0.74 18.61
CA THR A 95 21.45 -0.14 19.59
C THR A 95 21.48 0.41 21.02
N CYS A 96 22.15 1.55 21.26
CA CYS A 96 22.50 1.95 22.63
C CYS A 96 21.52 2.94 23.28
N SER A 97 20.77 3.75 22.51
CA SER A 97 19.73 4.61 23.07
C SER A 97 18.67 5.04 22.04
N PRO A 98 17.36 4.80 22.30
CA PRO A 98 16.31 5.30 21.42
C PRO A 98 16.29 6.83 21.42
N SER A 99 16.30 7.42 20.23
CA SER A 99 16.11 8.85 20.05
C SER A 99 14.65 9.21 20.26
N SER A 100 14.36 10.48 20.61
CA SER A 100 12.98 10.93 20.75
C SER A 100 12.77 12.34 20.23
N VAL A 101 11.60 12.56 19.63
CA VAL A 101 11.14 13.87 19.19
C VAL A 101 9.78 14.19 19.81
N MET A 102 9.59 15.45 20.17
CA MET A 102 8.33 15.99 20.72
C MET A 102 7.62 16.79 19.64
N ALA A 103 6.31 16.58 19.48
CA ALA A 103 5.47 17.31 18.55
C ALA A 103 4.08 17.56 19.15
N ASP A 104 3.32 18.48 18.56
CA ASP A 104 1.92 18.71 18.95
C ASP A 104 1.01 17.63 18.35
N TYR A 105 1.35 17.11 17.16
CA TYR A 105 0.61 16.07 16.45
C TYR A 105 1.54 15.07 15.78
N VAL A 106 1.02 13.86 15.54
CA VAL A 106 1.69 12.80 14.77
C VAL A 106 0.71 12.20 13.78
N LEU A 107 1.11 12.14 12.51
CA LEU A 107 0.40 11.41 11.46
C LEU A 107 1.17 10.12 11.15
N VAL A 108 0.55 8.97 11.42
CA VAL A 108 1.15 7.66 11.11
C VAL A 108 0.72 7.23 9.71
N THR A 109 1.67 7.24 8.77
CA THR A 109 1.46 6.90 7.35
C THR A 109 2.02 5.52 6.96
N ALA A 110 2.46 4.73 7.93
CA ALA A 110 2.93 3.37 7.71
C ALA A 110 1.76 2.42 7.36
N THR A 111 2.08 1.26 6.76
CA THR A 111 1.08 0.21 6.51
C THR A 111 0.42 -0.25 7.81
N ALA A 112 -0.78 -0.83 7.72
CA ALA A 112 -1.49 -1.29 8.92
C ALA A 112 -0.69 -2.34 9.71
N LYS A 113 -0.01 -3.25 9.00
CA LYS A 113 0.86 -4.27 9.61
C LYS A 113 2.07 -3.64 10.31
N ALA A 114 2.74 -2.67 9.69
CA ALA A 114 3.87 -1.96 10.31
C ALA A 114 3.43 -1.13 11.53
N THR A 115 2.29 -0.46 11.44
CA THR A 115 1.71 0.33 12.54
C THR A 115 1.47 -0.51 13.79
N ARG A 116 1.16 -1.81 13.65
CA ARG A 116 0.99 -2.71 14.79
C ARG A 116 2.28 -3.00 15.56
N LEU A 117 3.45 -2.78 14.94
CA LEU A 117 4.75 -2.94 15.60
C LEU A 117 5.07 -1.74 16.49
N ILE A 118 4.40 -0.60 16.30
CA ILE A 118 4.56 0.60 17.12
C ILE A 118 3.76 0.45 18.42
N LYS A 119 4.42 0.66 19.55
CA LYS A 119 3.76 0.69 20.86
C LYS A 119 3.11 2.05 21.11
N PHE A 120 1.79 2.08 21.21
CA PHE A 120 1.03 3.28 21.54
C PHE A 120 0.75 3.38 23.05
N MET A 121 0.95 4.57 23.62
CA MET A 121 0.63 4.88 25.01
C MET A 121 -0.11 6.23 25.09
N PRO A 122 -1.42 6.26 25.41
CA PRO A 122 -2.28 5.12 25.70
C PRO A 122 -2.46 4.19 24.49
N PRO A 123 -2.85 2.92 24.71
CA PRO A 123 -3.14 1.99 23.61
C PRO A 123 -4.21 2.54 22.66
N LEU A 124 -4.15 2.14 21.40
CA LEU A 124 -5.21 2.44 20.44
C LEU A 124 -6.53 1.79 20.88
N SER A 125 -7.65 2.44 20.57
CA SER A 125 -9.00 1.91 20.82
C SER A 125 -9.16 0.49 20.26
N SER A 126 -9.97 -0.34 20.91
CA SER A 126 -10.23 -1.72 20.48
C SER A 126 -10.61 -1.83 19.00
N SER A 127 -11.51 -0.98 18.51
CA SER A 127 -11.95 -0.99 17.09
C SER A 127 -10.80 -0.72 16.12
N LYS A 128 -9.92 0.24 16.43
CA LYS A 128 -8.75 0.56 15.60
C LYS A 128 -7.73 -0.58 15.63
N THR A 129 -7.47 -1.16 16.79
CA THR A 129 -6.58 -2.33 16.94
C THR A 129 -7.10 -3.53 16.16
N HIS A 130 -8.42 -3.77 16.20
CA HIS A 130 -9.07 -4.81 15.40
C HIS A 130 -8.91 -4.54 13.89
N ALA A 131 -9.20 -3.32 13.43
CA ALA A 131 -9.07 -2.95 12.02
C ALA A 131 -7.64 -3.16 11.50
N LEU A 132 -6.62 -2.68 12.22
CA LEU A 132 -5.21 -2.85 11.85
C LEU A 132 -4.80 -4.33 11.76
N ARG A 133 -5.40 -5.20 12.58
CA ARG A 133 -5.12 -6.64 12.58
C ARG A 133 -5.82 -7.38 11.45
N SER A 134 -7.06 -7.00 11.15
CA SER A 134 -7.95 -7.78 10.29
C SER A 134 -7.94 -7.33 8.82
N ILE A 135 -7.36 -6.17 8.50
CA ILE A 135 -7.27 -5.70 7.12
C ILE A 135 -6.42 -6.66 6.25
N HIS A 136 -6.99 -7.05 5.12
CA HIS A 136 -6.36 -7.96 4.16
C HIS A 136 -5.45 -7.18 3.19
N TYR A 137 -4.32 -7.77 2.83
CA TYR A 137 -3.44 -7.30 1.76
C TYR A 137 -3.22 -8.47 0.80
N ALA A 138 -3.54 -8.26 -0.47
CA ALA A 138 -3.25 -9.22 -1.52
C ALA A 138 -1.74 -9.27 -1.80
N SER A 139 -1.26 -10.43 -2.24
CA SER A 139 0.10 -10.57 -2.74
C SER A 139 0.20 -10.00 -4.15
N ALA A 140 1.31 -9.34 -4.47
CA ALA A 140 1.62 -8.88 -5.81
C ALA A 140 3.11 -9.11 -6.08
N THR A 141 3.41 -9.76 -7.20
CA THR A 141 4.77 -10.11 -7.60
C THR A 141 4.97 -9.69 -9.05
N LYS A 142 6.06 -8.97 -9.33
CA LYS A 142 6.47 -8.62 -10.70
C LYS A 142 7.80 -9.32 -11.01
N VAL A 143 7.89 -9.90 -12.20
CA VAL A 143 9.14 -10.48 -12.73
C VAL A 143 9.59 -9.61 -13.89
N ALA A 144 10.83 -9.11 -13.83
CA ALA A 144 11.40 -8.26 -14.87
C ALA A 144 12.50 -9.02 -15.63
N LEU A 145 12.44 -8.96 -16.96
CA LEU A 145 13.45 -9.53 -17.86
C LEU A 145 14.06 -8.40 -18.67
N ALA A 146 15.40 -8.28 -18.63
CA ALA A 146 16.13 -7.33 -19.45
C ALA A 146 16.54 -8.01 -20.75
N CYS A 147 15.88 -7.65 -21.85
CA CYS A 147 16.12 -8.22 -23.17
C CYS A 147 16.92 -7.24 -24.03
N THR A 148 17.98 -7.72 -24.67
CA THR A 148 18.75 -6.92 -25.64
C THR A 148 18.04 -6.80 -26.99
N GLU A 149 17.15 -7.74 -27.30
CA GLU A 149 16.30 -7.73 -28.48
C GLU A 149 14.83 -7.69 -28.03
N LYS A 150 14.06 -6.75 -28.60
CA LYS A 150 12.63 -6.58 -28.32
C LYS A 150 11.81 -7.51 -29.21
N PHE A 151 11.91 -8.81 -28.97
CA PHE A 151 11.31 -9.83 -29.83
C PHE A 151 9.79 -9.69 -29.99
N TRP A 152 9.09 -9.11 -29.01
CA TRP A 152 7.65 -8.88 -29.08
C TRP A 152 7.25 -7.88 -30.19
N GLU A 153 8.15 -6.99 -30.61
CA GLU A 153 7.88 -6.03 -31.70
C GLU A 153 7.69 -6.73 -33.05
N THR A 154 8.27 -7.91 -33.28
CA THR A 154 8.05 -8.66 -34.53
C THR A 154 6.64 -9.24 -34.62
N ASP A 155 6.03 -9.51 -33.47
CA ASP A 155 4.67 -10.02 -33.37
C ASP A 155 3.63 -8.89 -33.31
N GLY A 156 4.08 -7.62 -33.32
CA GLY A 156 3.21 -6.45 -33.21
C GLY A 156 2.61 -6.25 -31.81
N ILE A 157 3.28 -6.77 -30.78
CA ILE A 157 2.93 -6.64 -29.36
C ILE A 157 3.70 -5.46 -28.76
#